data_AF-A0A922WWR5-F1
#
_entry.id   AF-A0A922WWR5-F1
#
_cell.length_a   1.000
_cell.length_b   1.000
_cell.length_c   1.000
_cell.angle_alpha   90.00
_cell.angle_beta   90.00
_cell.angle_gamma   90.00
#
_symmetry.space_group_name_H-M   'P 1'
#
loop_
_entity.id
_entity.type
_entity.pdbx_description
1 polymer ?
#
loop_
_entity_poly.entity_id
_entity_poly.type
_entity_poly.pdbx_seq_one_letter_code
_entity_poly.pdbx_strand_id
1 'polypeptide(L)'
;MRIPSRFNPTSGLADFWNEIRRPTPYRWPILALSIMPAAVLIYWGVNSSVYAEPERPKVTWITTYDPGRSDAEIIAENRANQEIKDLRAAEEARIAKEKREIYKALGAAAGMDVEKIEREAEAERAAEEAKRRALAEKASQQGAAQ
;
A
#
# COMPACT_ATOMS: atom_id res chain seq x y z
N MET A 1 55.83 -11.00 -39.61
CA MET A 1 56.36 -10.12 -38.55
C MET A 1 56.75 -10.98 -37.36
N ARG A 2 58.04 -11.00 -36.94
CA ARG A 2 58.47 -11.68 -35.72
C ARG A 2 58.28 -10.71 -34.55
N ILE A 3 57.44 -11.07 -33.59
CA ILE A 3 57.29 -10.31 -32.34
C ILE A 3 58.65 -10.35 -31.61
N PRO A 4 59.20 -9.22 -31.14
CA PRO A 4 60.48 -9.21 -30.44
C PRO A 4 60.43 -10.14 -29.24
N SER A 5 61.48 -10.93 -28.99
CA SER A 5 61.53 -11.96 -27.92
C SER A 5 61.05 -11.47 -26.55
N ARG A 6 61.22 -10.17 -26.26
CA ARG A 6 60.81 -9.51 -25.00
C ARG A 6 59.30 -9.35 -24.82
N PHE A 7 58.51 -9.48 -25.89
CA PHE A 7 57.05 -9.41 -25.88
C PHE A 7 56.42 -10.79 -26.15
N ASN A 8 57.20 -11.87 -26.02
CA ASN A 8 56.71 -13.22 -26.21
C ASN A 8 56.12 -13.75 -24.87
N PRO A 9 54.78 -13.89 -24.73
CA PRO A 9 54.14 -14.28 -23.48
C PRO A 9 54.50 -15.71 -23.04
N THR A 10 54.95 -16.56 -23.98
CA THR A 10 55.35 -17.93 -23.66
C THR A 10 56.60 -17.99 -22.79
N SER A 11 57.53 -17.04 -22.95
CA SER A 11 58.74 -16.96 -22.12
C SER A 11 58.42 -16.56 -20.67
N GLY A 12 57.56 -15.55 -20.48
CA GLY A 12 57.13 -15.13 -19.14
C GLY A 12 56.33 -16.20 -18.40
N LEU A 13 55.47 -16.95 -19.09
CA LEU A 13 54.75 -18.08 -18.49
C LEU A 13 55.68 -19.22 -18.10
N ALA A 14 56.70 -19.53 -18.92
CA ALA A 14 57.69 -20.54 -18.61
C ALA A 14 58.54 -20.15 -17.39
N ASP A 15 58.98 -18.89 -17.31
CA ASP A 15 59.75 -18.37 -16.17
C ASP A 15 58.94 -18.39 -14.87
N PHE A 16 57.67 -17.97 -14.93
CA PHE A 16 56.74 -18.06 -13.80
C PHE A 16 56.53 -19.51 -13.34
N TRP A 17 56.34 -20.43 -14.27
CA TRP A 17 56.13 -21.85 -13.97
C TRP A 17 57.38 -22.52 -13.36
N ASN A 18 58.56 -22.14 -13.84
CA ASN A 18 59.82 -22.56 -13.26
C ASN A 18 59.97 -22.05 -11.81
N GLU A 19 59.59 -20.80 -11.53
CA GLU A 19 59.66 -20.23 -10.19
C GLU A 19 58.66 -20.86 -9.21
N ILE A 20 57.43 -21.11 -9.66
CA ILE A 20 56.40 -21.80 -8.84
C ILE A 20 56.82 -23.21 -8.45
N ARG A 21 57.51 -23.93 -9.35
CA ARG A 21 57.95 -25.31 -9.10
C ARG A 21 59.17 -25.39 -8.19
N ARG A 22 59.86 -24.28 -7.90
CA ARG A 22 60.98 -24.30 -6.95
C ARG A 22 60.50 -24.76 -5.57
N PRO A 23 61.29 -25.59 -4.86
CA PRO A 23 60.96 -26.06 -3.52
C PRO A 23 61.29 -24.99 -2.48
N THR A 24 60.54 -23.88 -2.48
CA THR A 24 60.64 -22.85 -1.44
C THR A 24 59.54 -23.05 -0.38
N PRO A 25 59.84 -22.87 0.91
CA PRO A 25 58.87 -23.09 1.97
C PRO A 25 57.70 -22.08 1.95
N TYR A 26 57.91 -20.89 1.38
CA TYR A 26 56.96 -19.77 1.43
C TYR A 26 56.14 -19.54 0.14
N ARG A 27 56.24 -20.43 -0.87
CA ARG A 27 55.53 -20.28 -2.17
C ARG A 27 54.02 -20.09 -2.03
N TRP A 28 53.35 -20.93 -1.25
CA TRP A 28 51.90 -20.89 -1.07
C TRP A 28 51.44 -19.72 -0.20
N PRO A 29 52.10 -19.39 0.94
CA PRO A 29 51.79 -18.19 1.71
C PRO A 29 51.89 -16.90 0.90
N ILE A 30 52.96 -16.71 0.12
CA ILE A 30 53.17 -15.49 -0.67
C ILE A 30 52.14 -15.40 -1.80
N LEU A 31 51.86 -16.51 -2.49
CA LEU A 31 50.84 -16.56 -3.54
C LEU A 31 49.45 -16.24 -2.99
N ALA A 32 49.08 -16.84 -1.85
CA ALA A 32 47.81 -16.58 -1.19
C ALA A 32 47.69 -15.11 -0.78
N LEU A 33 48.74 -14.54 -0.17
CA LEU A 33 48.78 -13.14 0.21
C LEU A 33 48.66 -12.20 -0.99
N SER A 34 49.27 -12.56 -2.13
CA SER A 34 49.19 -11.76 -3.36
C SER A 34 47.80 -11.79 -4.00
N ILE A 35 47.08 -12.91 -3.92
CA ILE A 35 45.75 -13.06 -4.52
C ILE A 35 44.65 -12.50 -3.61
N MET A 36 44.89 -12.46 -2.29
CA MET A 36 43.89 -12.08 -1.29
C MET A 36 43.19 -10.73 -1.58
N PRO A 37 43.87 -9.62 -1.91
CA PRO A 37 43.20 -8.35 -2.16
C PRO A 37 42.22 -8.41 -3.34
N ALA A 38 42.62 -9.06 -4.43
CA ALA A 38 41.77 -9.22 -5.62
C ALA A 38 40.57 -10.12 -5.32
N ALA A 39 40.79 -11.23 -4.62
CA ALA A 39 39.73 -12.15 -4.21
C ALA A 39 38.69 -11.46 -3.31
N VAL A 40 39.13 -10.61 -2.37
CA VAL A 40 38.24 -9.84 -1.49
C VAL A 40 37.38 -8.86 -2.27
N LEU A 41 37.96 -8.13 -3.23
CA LEU A 41 37.20 -7.19 -4.07
C LEU A 41 36.16 -7.90 -4.94
N ILE A 42 36.54 -9.02 -5.55
CA ILE A 42 35.62 -9.83 -6.37
C ILE A 42 34.51 -10.40 -5.49
N TYR A 43 34.86 -10.96 -4.32
CA TYR A 43 33.89 -11.46 -3.37
C TYR A 43 32.89 -10.37 -2.95
N TRP A 44 33.38 -9.18 -2.63
CA TRP A 44 32.52 -8.06 -2.25
C TRP A 44 31.58 -7.64 -3.39
N GLY A 45 32.08 -7.49 -4.62
CA GLY A 45 31.28 -7.10 -5.77
C GLY A 45 30.22 -8.13 -6.19
N VAL A 46 30.52 -9.43 -6.04
CA VAL A 46 29.55 -10.51 -6.34
C VAL A 46 28.44 -10.56 -5.28
N ASN A 47 28.75 -10.21 -4.02
CA ASN A 47 27.77 -10.25 -2.93
C ASN A 47 27.00 -8.93 -2.75
N SER A 48 27.41 -7.84 -3.39
CA SER A 48 26.66 -6.59 -3.37
C SER A 48 25.47 -6.65 -4.32
N SER A 49 24.27 -6.83 -3.79
CA SER A 49 23.03 -6.52 -4.51
C SER A 49 22.60 -5.09 -4.17
N VAL A 50 22.66 -4.20 -5.16
CA VAL A 50 22.02 -2.88 -5.05
C VAL A 50 20.73 -2.96 -5.86
N TYR A 51 19.59 -3.00 -5.16
CA TYR A 51 18.30 -2.88 -5.81
C TYR A 51 18.14 -1.42 -6.25
N ALA A 52 17.96 -1.19 -7.55
CA ALA A 52 17.53 0.12 -8.03
C ALA A 52 16.19 0.47 -7.39
N GLU A 53 16.00 1.74 -7.05
CA GLU A 53 14.73 2.21 -6.51
C GLU A 53 13.61 1.91 -7.52
N PRO A 54 12.49 1.29 -7.11
CA PRO A 54 11.42 0.95 -8.04
C PRO A 54 10.92 2.18 -8.80
N GLU A 55 10.69 2.05 -10.10
CA GLU A 55 10.06 3.13 -10.86
C GLU A 55 8.71 3.49 -10.23
N ARG A 56 8.46 4.79 -10.05
CA ARG A 56 7.15 5.25 -9.53
C ARG A 56 6.04 4.78 -10.48
N PRO A 57 4.91 4.29 -9.95
CA PRO A 57 3.81 3.83 -10.79
C PRO A 57 3.26 4.99 -11.62
N LYS A 58 3.03 4.73 -12.91
CA LYS A 58 2.36 5.69 -13.81
C LYS A 58 0.85 5.61 -13.57
N VAL A 59 0.27 6.67 -13.02
CA VAL A 59 -1.19 6.76 -12.78
C VAL A 59 -1.84 7.50 -13.95
N THR A 60 -2.72 6.82 -14.68
CA THR A 60 -3.57 7.43 -15.71
C THR A 60 -4.93 7.74 -15.09
N TRP A 61 -5.27 9.02 -14.98
CA TRP A 61 -6.57 9.46 -14.50
C TRP A 61 -7.58 9.43 -15.64
N ILE A 62 -8.71 8.75 -15.43
CA ILE A 62 -9.87 8.80 -16.32
C ILE A 62 -10.86 9.76 -15.66
N THR A 63 -10.97 10.98 -16.17
CA THR A 63 -11.94 11.97 -15.68
C THR A 63 -13.15 12.03 -16.61
N THR A 64 -14.35 12.01 -16.03
CA THR A 64 -15.62 12.27 -16.73
C THR A 64 -15.92 13.78 -16.81
N TYR A 65 -15.19 14.57 -16.04
CA TYR A 65 -15.37 15.99 -15.93
C TYR A 65 -14.41 16.73 -16.84
N ASP A 66 -14.90 17.79 -17.48
CA ASP A 66 -14.07 18.67 -18.29
C ASP A 66 -12.99 19.35 -17.41
N PRO A 67 -11.72 19.31 -17.82
CA PRO A 67 -10.59 19.80 -17.02
C PRO A 67 -10.46 21.33 -17.01
N GLY A 68 -11.18 22.05 -17.88
CA GLY A 68 -11.18 23.50 -18.00
C GLY A 68 -12.34 24.19 -17.26
N ARG A 69 -13.21 23.44 -16.58
CA ARG A 69 -14.34 24.01 -15.85
C ARG A 69 -13.87 24.93 -14.73
N SER A 70 -14.53 26.07 -14.63
CA SER A 70 -14.26 27.05 -13.58
C SER A 70 -14.87 26.62 -12.24
N ASP A 71 -14.29 27.11 -11.14
CA ASP A 71 -14.84 26.90 -9.80
C ASP A 71 -16.28 27.40 -9.68
N ALA A 72 -16.63 28.48 -10.38
CA ALA A 72 -17.99 29.02 -10.40
C ALA A 72 -19.00 28.03 -11.02
N GLU A 73 -18.63 27.38 -12.12
CA GLU A 73 -19.46 26.34 -12.76
C GLU A 73 -19.60 25.11 -11.87
N ILE A 74 -18.52 24.70 -11.20
CA ILE A 74 -18.54 23.56 -10.24
C ILE A 74 -19.50 23.86 -9.09
N ILE A 75 -19.45 25.06 -8.51
CA ILE A 75 -20.33 25.45 -7.40
C ILE A 75 -21.79 25.50 -7.85
N ALA A 76 -22.05 26.03 -9.05
CA ALA A 76 -23.40 26.09 -9.61
C ALA A 76 -23.98 24.68 -9.84
N GLU A 77 -23.20 23.80 -10.48
CA GLU A 77 -23.59 22.40 -10.71
C GLU A 77 -23.84 21.66 -9.40
N ASN A 78 -22.94 21.82 -8.41
CA ASN A 78 -23.09 21.20 -7.10
C ASN A 78 -24.35 21.67 -6.38
N ARG A 79 -24.68 22.96 -6.45
CA ARG A 79 -25.90 23.51 -5.85
C ARG A 79 -27.16 22.93 -6.49
N ALA A 80 -27.21 22.90 -7.81
CA ALA A 80 -28.35 22.30 -8.54
C ALA A 80 -28.50 20.81 -8.20
N ASN A 81 -27.39 20.07 -8.15
CA ASN A 81 -27.39 18.67 -7.75
C ASN A 81 -27.83 18.47 -6.30
N GLN A 82 -27.46 19.39 -5.40
CA GLN A 82 -27.87 19.33 -4.00
C GLN A 82 -29.36 19.56 -3.85
N GLU A 83 -29.94 20.52 -4.57
CA GLU A 83 -31.39 20.76 -4.55
C GLU A 83 -32.17 19.53 -5.02
N ILE A 84 -31.74 18.88 -6.11
CA ILE A 84 -32.37 17.64 -6.59
C ILE A 84 -32.25 16.51 -5.55
N LYS A 85 -31.09 16.38 -4.90
CA LYS A 85 -30.89 15.39 -3.84
C LYS A 85 -31.82 15.66 -2.65
N ASP A 86 -31.92 16.90 -2.22
CA ASP A 86 -32.74 17.29 -1.08
C ASP A 86 -34.23 17.05 -1.38
N LEU A 87 -34.70 17.36 -2.59
CA LEU A 87 -36.07 17.07 -3.03
C LEU A 87 -36.37 15.56 -3.03
N ARG A 88 -35.45 14.73 -3.55
CA ARG A 88 -35.60 13.27 -3.53
C ARG A 88 -35.60 12.72 -2.11
N ALA A 89 -34.70 13.20 -1.25
CA ALA A 89 -34.62 12.79 0.14
C ALA A 89 -35.90 13.17 0.92
N ALA A 90 -36.47 14.35 0.65
CA ALA A 90 -37.73 14.76 1.25
C ALA A 90 -38.88 13.83 0.83
N GLU A 91 -38.93 13.46 -0.45
CA GLU A 91 -39.95 12.54 -0.97
C GLU A 91 -39.80 11.13 -0.40
N GLU A 92 -38.58 10.60 -0.36
CA GLU A 92 -38.29 9.31 0.26
C GLU A 92 -38.65 9.31 1.75
N ALA A 93 -38.37 10.39 2.47
CA ALA A 93 -38.75 10.54 3.87
C ALA A 93 -40.28 10.56 4.04
N ARG A 94 -41.02 11.19 3.12
CA ARG A 94 -42.48 11.20 3.09
C ARG A 94 -43.02 9.78 2.88
N ILE A 95 -42.54 9.09 1.84
CA ILE A 95 -42.94 7.70 1.53
C ILE A 95 -42.59 6.77 2.69
N ALA A 96 -41.41 6.93 3.30
CA ALA A 96 -41.00 6.10 4.43
C ALA A 96 -41.88 6.33 5.67
N LYS A 97 -42.30 7.58 5.94
CA LYS A 97 -43.29 7.87 6.99
C LYS A 97 -44.60 7.17 6.70
N GLU A 98 -45.14 7.34 5.50
CA GLU A 98 -46.41 6.74 5.11
C GLU A 98 -46.38 5.21 5.18
N LYS A 99 -45.31 4.58 4.67
CA LYS A 99 -45.10 3.13 4.79
C LYS A 99 -45.11 2.69 6.25
N ARG A 100 -44.40 3.38 7.14
CA ARG A 100 -44.41 3.05 8.57
C ARG A 100 -45.81 3.11 9.14
N GLU A 101 -46.57 4.17 8.89
CA GLU A 101 -47.95 4.30 9.37
C GLU A 101 -48.85 3.18 8.83
N ILE A 102 -48.73 2.82 7.55
CA ILE A 102 -49.48 1.70 6.96
C ILE A 102 -49.13 0.37 7.66
N TYR A 103 -47.84 0.09 7.90
CA TYR A 103 -47.44 -1.13 8.59
C TYR A 103 -47.88 -1.17 10.05
N LYS A 104 -47.84 -0.03 10.77
CA LYS A 104 -48.39 0.08 12.12
C LYS A 104 -49.89 -0.22 12.13
N ALA A 105 -50.64 0.40 11.22
CA ALA A 105 -52.08 0.20 11.11
C ALA A 105 -52.43 -1.26 10.77
N LEU A 106 -51.68 -1.88 9.84
CA LEU A 106 -51.85 -3.29 9.50
C LEU A 106 -51.54 -4.22 10.69
N GLY A 107 -50.47 -3.93 11.43
CA GLY A 107 -50.11 -4.70 12.62
C GLY A 107 -51.17 -4.62 13.72
N ALA A 108 -51.68 -3.42 13.97
CA ALA A 108 -52.78 -3.21 14.92
C ALA A 108 -54.06 -3.95 14.48
N ALA A 109 -54.42 -3.89 13.20
CA ALA A 109 -55.59 -4.59 12.64
C ALA A 109 -55.43 -6.13 12.70
N ALA A 110 -54.21 -6.64 12.58
CA ALA A 110 -53.88 -8.06 12.74
C ALA A 110 -53.81 -8.52 14.21
N GLY A 111 -54.04 -7.62 15.17
CA GLY A 111 -54.05 -7.94 16.61
C GLY A 111 -52.70 -7.88 17.30
N MET A 112 -51.67 -7.26 16.70
CA MET A 112 -50.36 -7.03 17.34
C MET A 112 -50.36 -5.74 18.17
N ASP A 113 -49.68 -5.76 19.33
CA ASP A 113 -49.45 -4.58 20.17
C ASP A 113 -48.24 -3.77 19.66
N VAL A 114 -48.51 -2.89 18.70
CA VAL A 114 -47.50 -2.07 18.01
C VAL A 114 -46.81 -1.08 18.95
N GLU A 115 -47.52 -0.53 19.95
CA GLU A 115 -46.94 0.41 20.90
C GLU A 115 -45.93 -0.25 21.85
N LYS A 116 -46.19 -1.49 22.26
CA LYS A 116 -45.23 -2.26 23.04
C LYS A 116 -43.98 -2.57 22.21
N ILE A 117 -44.15 -3.00 20.96
CA ILE A 117 -43.05 -3.31 20.04
C ILE A 117 -42.17 -2.08 19.80
N GLU A 118 -42.76 -0.90 19.60
CA GLU A 118 -42.00 0.34 19.40
C GLU A 118 -41.18 0.75 20.62
N ARG A 119 -41.77 0.64 21.83
CA ARG A 119 -41.06 0.94 23.08
C ARG A 119 -39.87 0.01 23.31
N GLU A 120 -40.05 -1.29 23.05
CA GLU A 120 -38.96 -2.27 23.15
C GLU A 120 -37.85 -1.97 22.13
N ALA A 121 -38.22 -1.64 20.88
CA ALA A 121 -37.27 -1.28 19.82
C ALA A 121 -36.52 0.05 20.09
N GLU A 122 -37.15 1.03 20.74
CA GLU A 122 -36.47 2.26 21.18
C GLU A 122 -35.47 1.99 22.29
N ALA A 123 -35.84 1.18 23.28
CA ALA A 123 -34.95 0.78 24.36
C ALA A 123 -33.72 0.02 23.83
N GLU A 124 -33.92 -0.89 22.87
CA GLU A 124 -32.84 -1.64 22.24
C GLU A 124 -31.90 -0.72 21.44
N ARG A 125 -32.45 0.19 20.62
CA ARG A 125 -31.65 1.16 19.85
C ARG A 125 -30.82 2.07 20.75
N ALA A 126 -31.40 2.57 21.85
CA ALA A 126 -30.67 3.40 22.81
C ALA A 126 -29.53 2.64 23.49
N ALA A 127 -29.76 1.37 23.86
CA ALA A 127 -28.74 0.51 24.43
C ALA A 127 -27.61 0.21 23.43
N GLU A 128 -27.96 0.00 22.16
CA GLU A 128 -26.98 -0.25 21.10
C GLU A 128 -26.13 1.00 20.80
N GLU A 129 -26.74 2.18 20.72
CA GLU A 129 -26.02 3.44 20.56
C GLU A 129 -25.06 3.70 21.73
N ALA A 130 -25.50 3.47 22.96
CA ALA A 130 -24.63 3.62 24.14
C ALA A 130 -23.41 2.67 24.07
N LYS A 131 -23.62 1.41 23.64
CA LYS A 131 -22.54 0.46 23.42
C LYS A 131 -21.58 0.92 22.32
N ARG A 132 -22.10 1.42 21.18
CA ARG A 132 -21.27 1.93 20.07
C ARG A 132 -20.44 3.14 20.50
N ARG A 133 -21.02 4.07 21.25
CA ARG A 133 -20.29 5.24 21.80
C ARG A 133 -19.18 4.82 22.76
N ALA A 134 -19.47 3.90 23.69
CA ALA A 134 -18.49 3.38 24.63
C ALA A 134 -17.33 2.64 23.93
N LEU A 135 -17.61 1.94 22.82
CA LEU A 135 -16.59 1.29 22.00
C LEU A 135 -15.74 2.31 21.23
N ALA A 136 -16.35 3.34 20.65
CA ALA A 136 -15.64 4.41 19.95
C ALA A 136 -14.71 5.21 20.90
N GLU A 137 -15.17 5.51 22.11
CA GLU A 137 -14.37 6.17 23.14
C GLU A 137 -13.16 5.31 23.55
N LYS A 138 -13.36 4.01 23.80
CA LYS A 138 -12.25 3.09 24.10
C LYS A 138 -11.23 3.01 22.97
N ALA A 139 -11.68 2.96 21.72
CA ALA A 139 -10.80 2.94 20.56
C ALA A 139 -9.99 4.25 20.43
N SER A 140 -10.62 5.40 20.68
CA SER A 140 -9.92 6.70 20.66
C SER A 140 -8.85 6.83 21.75
N GLN A 141 -9.10 6.28 22.94
CA GLN A 141 -8.15 6.29 24.06
C GLN A 141 -6.96 5.35 23.83
N GLN A 142 -7.19 4.21 23.18
CA GLN A 142 -6.13 3.26 22.83
C GLN A 142 -5.24 3.75 21.68
N GLY A 143 -5.79 4.52 20.73
CA GLY A 143 -5.04 5.13 19.63
C GLY A 143 -4.20 6.35 20.05
N ALA A 144 -4.55 7.03 21.14
CA ALA A 144 -3.78 8.16 21.68
C ALA A 144 -2.65 7.75 22.65
N ALA A 145 -2.58 6.46 23.03
CA ALA A 145 -1.58 5.90 23.93
C ALA A 145 -0.44 5.15 23.21
N GLN A 146 -0.41 5.20 21.87
CA GLN A 146 0.68 4.72 21.00
C GLN A 146 1.36 5.92 20.35
#